data_AF-A0A3S3QQU2-F1
#
_entry.id   AF-A0A3S3QQU2-F1
#
_cell.length_a   1.000
_cell.length_b   1.000
_cell.length_c   1.000
_cell.angle_alpha   90.00
_cell.angle_beta   90.00
_cell.angle_gamma   90.00
#
_symmetry.space_group_name_H-M   'P 1'
#
loop_
_entity.id
_entity.type
_entity.pdbx_description
1 polymer ?
#
loop_
_entity_poly.entity_id
_entity_poly.type
_entity_poly.pdbx_seq_one_letter_code
_entity_poly.pdbx_strand_id
1 'polypeptide(L)'
;MKSIWAKIKQFLLTPYGKAYLVFITLTKLYLVYKWALDYVRKFGGELFEMIGASVSMGENASVVSFTAICGYYTIEAIISIFRSSPKKVQQATQA
;
A
#
# COMPACT_ATOMS: atom_id res chain seq x y z
N MET A 1 22.57 23.43 -13.62
CA MET A 1 21.34 22.62 -13.40
C MET A 1 21.32 21.29 -14.17
N LYS A 2 21.68 21.23 -15.48
CA LYS A 2 21.71 19.96 -16.24
C LYS A 2 22.67 18.88 -15.68
N SER A 3 23.84 19.28 -15.16
CA SER A 3 24.83 18.37 -14.56
C SER A 3 24.37 17.71 -13.26
N ILE A 4 23.68 18.46 -12.39
CA ILE A 4 23.15 17.94 -11.11
C ILE A 4 22.04 16.93 -11.39
N TRP A 5 21.16 17.20 -12.36
CA TRP A 5 20.12 16.26 -12.73
C TRP A 5 20.70 14.96 -13.34
N ALA A 6 21.75 15.06 -14.15
CA ALA A 6 22.45 13.87 -14.65
C ALA A 6 23.04 13.02 -13.49
N LYS A 7 23.66 13.66 -12.49
CA LYS A 7 24.21 12.97 -11.31
C LYS A 7 23.13 12.31 -10.45
N ILE A 8 21.98 12.96 -10.24
CA ILE A 8 20.87 12.35 -9.50
C ILE A 8 20.27 11.18 -10.29
N LYS A 9 20.08 11.30 -11.62
CA LYS A 9 19.65 10.15 -12.45
C LYS A 9 20.63 8.99 -12.34
N GLN A 10 21.93 9.28 -12.42
CA GLN A 10 22.97 8.27 -12.33
C GLN A 10 23.00 7.62 -10.94
N PHE A 11 22.79 8.39 -9.87
CA PHE A 11 22.63 7.88 -8.51
C PHE A 11 21.41 6.96 -8.38
N LEU A 12 20.24 7.36 -8.90
CA LEU A 12 19.00 6.57 -8.88
C LEU A 12 19.12 5.23 -9.62
N LEU A 13 20.05 5.10 -10.57
CA LEU A 13 20.34 3.87 -11.30
C LEU A 13 21.25 2.89 -10.52
N THR A 14 21.99 3.38 -9.50
CA THR A 14 22.82 2.53 -8.63
C THR A 14 21.95 1.64 -7.73
N PRO A 15 22.46 0.51 -7.21
CA PRO A 15 21.73 -0.31 -6.24
C PRO A 15 21.28 0.48 -5.00
N TYR A 16 22.09 1.43 -4.52
CA TYR A 16 21.73 2.33 -3.42
C TYR A 16 20.60 3.30 -3.77
N GLY A 17 20.61 3.86 -4.99
CA GLY A 17 19.53 4.73 -5.47
C GLY A 17 18.22 3.98 -5.69
N LYS A 18 18.27 2.73 -6.16
CA LYS A 18 17.10 1.85 -6.24
C LYS A 18 16.55 1.53 -4.85
N ALA A 19 17.42 1.21 -3.88
CA ALA A 19 17.00 1.01 -2.49
C ALA A 19 16.34 2.28 -1.90
N TYR A 20 16.86 3.46 -2.22
CA TYR A 20 16.28 4.74 -1.81
C TYR A 20 14.88 4.98 -2.43
N LEU A 21 14.69 4.64 -3.70
CA LEU A 21 13.37 4.70 -4.36
C LEU A 21 12.37 3.73 -3.71
N VAL A 22 12.80 2.50 -3.39
CA VAL A 22 11.98 1.54 -2.65
C VAL A 22 11.62 2.09 -1.27
N PHE A 23 12.58 2.66 -0.55
CA PHE A 23 12.35 3.25 0.78
C PHE A 23 11.35 4.41 0.76
N ILE A 24 11.48 5.34 -0.19
CA ILE A 24 10.50 6.42 -0.37
C ILE A 24 9.12 5.86 -0.70
N THR A 25 9.05 4.85 -1.56
CA THR A 25 7.78 4.25 -1.97
C THR A 25 7.09 3.57 -0.78
N LEU A 26 7.84 2.83 0.05
CA LEU A 26 7.34 2.24 1.29
C LEU A 26 6.89 3.30 2.29
N THR A 27 7.62 4.41 2.41
CA THR A 27 7.25 5.52 3.31
C THR A 27 5.95 6.19 2.86
N LYS A 28 5.78 6.41 1.54
CA LYS A 28 4.52 6.93 0.98
C LYS A 28 3.37 5.95 1.20
N LEU A 29 3.61 4.66 0.96
CA LEU A 29 2.61 3.62 1.20
C LEU A 29 2.20 3.57 2.67
N TYR A 30 3.16 3.71 3.59
CA TYR A 30 2.89 3.79 5.03
C TYR A 30 2.01 4.98 5.40
N LEU A 31 2.27 6.17 4.85
CA LEU A 31 1.44 7.36 5.11
C LEU A 31 0.00 7.18 4.62
N VAL A 32 -0.16 6.61 3.42
CA VAL A 32 -1.49 6.30 2.87
C VAL A 32 -2.20 5.24 3.72
N TYR A 33 -1.48 4.19 4.13
CA TYR A 33 -2.01 3.14 5.00
C TYR A 33 -2.47 3.70 6.34
N LYS A 34 -1.66 4.56 6.97
CA LYS A 34 -2.00 5.21 8.24
C LYS A 34 -3.26 6.06 8.12
N TRP A 35 -3.33 6.87 7.06
CA TRP A 35 -4.52 7.69 6.79
C TRP A 35 -5.78 6.84 6.59
N ALA A 36 -5.69 5.77 5.80
CA ALA A 36 -6.80 4.86 5.55
C ALA A 36 -7.23 4.12 6.82
N LEU A 37 -6.28 3.71 7.66
CA LEU A 37 -6.55 3.02 8.92
C LEU A 37 -7.28 3.93 9.92
N ASP A 38 -6.91 5.21 9.99
CA ASP A 38 -7.62 6.20 10.82
C ASP A 38 -9.05 6.44 10.30
N TYR A 39 -9.24 6.48 8.98
CA TYR A 39 -10.57 6.60 8.38
C TYR A 39 -11.44 5.38 8.69
N VAL A 40 -10.93 4.18 8.44
CA VAL A 40 -11.68 2.93 8.64
C VAL A 40 -12.00 2.70 10.12
N ARG A 41 -11.11 3.11 11.03
CA ARG A 41 -11.40 3.11 12.47
C ARG A 41 -12.66 3.92 12.77
N LYS A 42 -12.69 5.20 12.38
CA LYS A 42 -13.82 6.10 12.63
C LYS A 42 -15.11 5.60 12.00
N PHE A 43 -15.02 5.18 10.73
CA PHE A 43 -16.16 4.62 10.00
C PHE A 43 -16.73 3.37 10.68
N GLY A 44 -15.87 2.49 11.20
CA GLY A 44 -16.26 1.32 11.98
C GLY A 44 -17.00 1.65 13.27
N GLY A 45 -16.52 2.67 13.98
CA GLY A 45 -17.16 3.20 15.18
C GLY A 45 -18.57 3.74 14.88
N GLU A 46 -18.69 4.61 13.86
CA GLU A 46 -19.97 5.21 13.43
C GLU A 46 -20.99 4.15 12.99
N LEU A 47 -20.56 3.13 12.24
CA LEU A 47 -21.43 2.02 11.83
C LEU A 47 -21.97 1.24 13.02
N PHE A 48 -21.13 0.96 14.01
CA PHE A 48 -21.53 0.24 15.22
C PHE A 48 -22.43 1.10 16.10
N GLU A 49 -22.17 2.41 16.18
CA GLU A 49 -23.06 3.36 16.86
C GLU A 49 -24.45 3.38 16.24
N MET A 50 -24.54 3.42 14.90
CA MET A 50 -25.80 3.45 14.16
C MET A 50 -26.69 2.22 14.42
N ILE A 51 -26.10 1.05 14.62
CA ILE A 51 -26.83 -0.20 14.92
C ILE A 51 -27.06 -0.41 16.42
N GLY A 52 -26.69 0.55 17.27
CA GLY A 52 -26.83 0.47 18.73
C GLY A 52 -25.81 -0.45 19.41
N ALA A 53 -24.71 -0.76 18.74
CA ALA A 53 -23.61 -1.56 19.26
C ALA A 53 -22.48 -0.67 19.82
N SER A 54 -21.48 -1.30 20.46
CA SER A 54 -20.34 -0.57 21.04
C SER A 54 -19.41 -0.01 19.95
N VAL A 55 -19.19 1.31 19.99
CA VAL A 55 -18.25 2.05 19.11
C VAL A 55 -16.84 1.45 19.18
N SER A 56 -16.35 1.18 20.40
CA SER A 56 -15.03 0.55 20.63
C SER A 56 -14.88 -0.80 19.93
N MET A 57 -15.96 -1.58 19.88
CA MET A 57 -15.96 -2.86 19.17
C MET A 57 -15.88 -2.65 17.66
N GLY A 58 -16.65 -1.69 17.12
CA GLY A 58 -16.63 -1.35 15.69
C GLY A 58 -15.30 -0.80 15.21
N GLU A 59 -14.68 0.08 16.00
CA GLU A 59 -13.34 0.60 15.74
C GLU A 59 -12.29 -0.52 15.67
N ASN A 60 -12.27 -1.41 16.67
CA ASN A 60 -11.29 -2.49 16.73
C ASN A 60 -11.51 -3.54 15.63
N ALA A 61 -12.75 -3.95 15.38
CA ALA A 61 -13.07 -4.90 14.32
C ALA A 61 -12.69 -4.36 12.93
N SER A 62 -12.92 -3.06 12.70
CA SER A 62 -12.61 -2.41 11.42
C SER A 62 -11.11 -2.25 11.21
N VAL A 63 -10.35 -1.88 12.26
CA VAL A 63 -8.88 -1.82 12.19
C VAL A 63 -8.27 -3.19 11.92
N VAL A 64 -8.73 -4.24 12.62
CA VAL A 64 -8.21 -5.60 12.47
C VAL A 64 -8.51 -6.15 11.08
N SER A 65 -9.76 -6.03 10.61
CA SER A 65 -10.15 -6.50 9.29
C SER A 65 -9.44 -5.76 8.16
N PHE A 66 -9.33 -4.43 8.24
CA PHE A 66 -8.58 -3.64 7.27
C PHE A 66 -7.10 -4.03 7.22
N THR A 67 -6.48 -4.21 8.39
CA THR A 67 -5.08 -4.64 8.49
C THR A 67 -4.88 -6.02 7.87
N ALA A 68 -5.79 -6.96 8.11
CA ALA A 68 -5.75 -8.30 7.52
C ALA A 68 -5.86 -8.24 5.98
N ILE A 69 -6.79 -7.46 5.45
CA ILE A 69 -6.98 -7.28 3.99
C ILE A 69 -5.73 -6.67 3.35
N CYS A 70 -5.21 -5.59 3.91
CA CYS A 70 -4.01 -4.95 3.38
C CYS A 70 -2.78 -5.86 3.48
N GLY A 71 -2.63 -6.61 4.57
CA GLY A 71 -1.57 -7.60 4.74
C GLY A 71 -1.66 -8.70 3.67
N TYR A 72 -2.85 -9.24 3.42
CA TYR A 72 -3.10 -10.25 2.40
C TYR A 72 -2.67 -9.78 1.00
N TYR A 73 -3.16 -8.62 0.56
CA TYR A 73 -2.81 -8.09 -0.76
C TYR A 73 -1.33 -7.66 -0.86
N THR A 74 -0.73 -7.20 0.24
CA THR A 74 0.71 -6.89 0.27
C THR A 74 1.54 -8.16 0.08
N ILE A 75 1.17 -9.26 0.75
CA ILE A 75 1.84 -10.55 0.60
C ILE A 75 1.63 -11.09 -0.83
N GLU A 76 0.42 -11.04 -1.37
CA GLU A 76 0.18 -11.43 -2.77
C GLU A 76 1.03 -10.61 -3.75
N ALA A 77 1.12 -9.29 -3.56
CA ALA A 77 1.93 -8.42 -4.39
C ALA A 77 3.43 -8.77 -4.29
N ILE A 78 3.92 -9.02 -3.07
CA ILE A 78 5.30 -9.48 -2.83
C ILE A 78 5.54 -10.81 -3.56
N ILE A 79 4.67 -11.80 -3.37
CA ILE A 79 4.76 -13.11 -4.04
C ILE A 79 4.75 -12.93 -5.56
N SER A 80 3.91 -12.04 -6.10
CA SER A 80 3.86 -11.74 -7.53
C SER A 80 5.13 -11.07 -8.05
N ILE A 81 5.82 -10.26 -7.24
CA ILE A 81 7.10 -9.62 -7.62
C ILE A 81 8.22 -10.67 -7.65
N PHE A 82 8.23 -11.63 -6.71
CA PHE A 82 9.26 -12.67 -6.61
C PHE A 82 8.98 -13.92 -7.46
N ARG A 83 7.72 -14.19 -7.84
CA ARG A 83 7.41 -15.14 -8.90
C ARG A 83 7.86 -14.53 -10.21
N SER A 84 9.03 -14.94 -10.66
CA SER A 84 9.58 -14.72 -12.02
C SER A 84 8.75 -15.40 -13.11
N SER A 85 7.42 -15.24 -13.11
CA SER A 85 6.60 -15.69 -14.24
C SER A 85 6.60 -14.57 -15.28
N PRO A 86 7.05 -14.83 -16.52
CA PRO A 86 6.86 -13.87 -17.60
C PRO A 86 5.36 -13.64 -17.71
N LYS A 87 4.95 -12.39 -17.49
CA LYS A 87 3.58 -11.95 -17.61
C LYS A 87 3.12 -12.31 -19.02
N LYS A 88 2.36 -13.41 -19.19
CA LYS A 88 1.48 -13.55 -20.36
C LYS A 88 0.48 -12.41 -20.20
N VAL A 89 0.76 -11.33 -20.91
CA VAL A 89 -0.18 -10.25 -21.16
C VAL A 89 -1.35 -10.91 -21.87
N GLN A 90 -2.37 -11.34 -21.10
CA GLN A 90 -3.70 -11.43 -21.66
C GLN A 90 -4.07 -9.98 -21.98
N GLN A 91 -3.86 -9.63 -23.25
CA GLN A 91 -4.52 -8.52 -23.91
C GLN A 91 -5.97 -8.53 -23.41
N ALA A 92 -6.37 -7.42 -22.78
CA ALA A 92 -7.77 -7.09 -22.70
C ALA A 92 -8.28 -7.01 -24.15
N THR A 93 -8.91 -8.08 -24.61
CA THR A 93 -9.75 -8.05 -25.80
C THR A 93 -10.83 -7.03 -25.51
N GLN A 94 -10.73 -5.88 -26.17
CA GLN A 94 -11.80 -4.91 -26.27
C GLN A 94 -13.03 -5.62 -26.82
N ALA A 95 -14.15 -5.48 -26.13
CA ALA A 95 -15.49 -5.73 -26.65
C ALA A 95 -16.19 -4.37 -26.77
#